data_AF-A0A094G0Z7-F1
#
_entry.id   AF-A0A094G0Z7-F1
#
_cell.length_a   1.000
_cell.length_b   1.000
_cell.length_c   1.000
_cell.angle_alpha   90.00
_cell.angle_beta   90.00
_cell.angle_gamma   90.00
#
_symmetry.space_group_name_H-M   'P 1'
#
loop_
_entity.id
_entity.type
_entity.pdbx_description
1 polymer ?
#
loop_
_entity_poly.entity_id
_entity_poly.type
_entity_poly.pdbx_seq_one_letter_code
_entity_poly.pdbx_strand_id
1 'polypeptide(L)'
;MCIVIWVNKDQFEEERTLVDGNRRKFRGMWQRLTTKSASRRDHLPPAYAELDSSPNHQVNPTVLRHESFSPSAEEVDTCLIPAESIEARQREMPADETNFELQYGNRLHNITKSLPQPSTQYPSVVLFIGNSMKSKALRALYPQSAISTCRKFGIANICIDSTTENEEHPVLLAESVPNYAQAKSRGKQNCHETSNHPVPWPGLEIPKRQEFIDHVQARLLSLFTDVICLFAQDYGGLDAVAETLVTWETIGPASNLEHPIRPRLLIVADISGSHFASEALRLQLKVLSHPGFSDSFSSLNVINVLGASGHTPRGHFSAFEQVLKEEIRL
;
A
#
# COMPACT_ATOMS: atom_id res chain seq x y z
N MET A 1 4.59 17.14 2.92
CA MET A 1 3.39 16.58 3.56
C MET A 1 3.80 15.39 4.42
N CYS A 2 4.02 15.57 5.72
CA CYS A 2 4.02 14.42 6.64
C CYS A 2 2.56 14.21 7.00
N ILE A 3 1.92 13.18 6.44
CA ILE A 3 0.63 12.73 6.93
C ILE A 3 0.92 11.77 8.07
N VAL A 4 0.98 12.34 9.28
CA VAL A 4 0.95 11.55 10.50
C VAL A 4 -0.50 11.51 10.92
N ILE A 5 -1.16 10.36 10.74
CA ILE A 5 -2.49 10.14 11.29
C ILE A 5 -2.40 9.20 12.47
N TRP A 6 -2.81 9.71 13.62
CA TRP A 6 -2.76 9.00 14.90
C TRP A 6 -4.11 8.43 15.27
N VAL A 7 -4.09 7.35 16.07
CA VAL A 7 -5.25 6.80 16.78
C VAL A 7 -5.06 7.04 18.28
N ASN A 8 -6.14 7.41 18.98
CA ASN A 8 -6.16 7.76 20.40
C ASN A 8 -5.37 6.77 21.30
N LYS A 9 -4.59 7.34 22.21
CA LYS A 9 -3.64 6.67 23.11
C LYS A 9 -4.29 5.71 24.12
N ASP A 10 -5.54 5.95 24.49
CA ASP A 10 -6.20 5.17 25.54
C ASP A 10 -6.65 3.79 25.03
N GLN A 11 -7.07 3.69 23.75
CA GLN A 11 -7.28 2.40 23.07
C GLN A 11 -5.98 1.62 22.85
N PHE A 12 -4.83 2.32 22.75
CA PHE A 12 -3.53 1.67 22.55
C PHE A 12 -3.03 0.93 23.79
N GLU A 13 -3.14 1.50 25.00
CA GLU A 13 -2.72 0.78 26.22
C GLU A 13 -3.70 -0.34 26.61
N GLU A 14 -5.00 -0.19 26.30
CA GLU A 14 -6.00 -1.23 26.53
C GLU A 14 -5.78 -2.45 25.60
N GLU A 15 -5.53 -2.23 24.30
CA GLU A 15 -5.18 -3.33 23.40
C GLU A 15 -3.77 -3.87 23.65
N ARG A 16 -2.79 -3.03 24.03
CA ARG A 16 -1.43 -3.50 24.36
C ARG A 16 -1.45 -4.39 25.60
N THR A 17 -2.25 -4.06 26.62
CA THR A 17 -2.45 -4.92 27.79
C THR A 17 -3.22 -6.20 27.45
N LEU A 18 -4.16 -6.15 26.49
CA LEU A 18 -4.86 -7.33 25.96
C LEU A 18 -3.91 -8.28 25.19
N VAL A 19 -3.05 -7.71 24.33
CA VAL A 19 -2.08 -8.45 23.50
C VAL A 19 -0.90 -8.95 24.33
N ASP A 20 -0.40 -8.19 25.30
CA ASP A 20 0.65 -8.63 26.24
C ASP A 20 0.11 -9.61 27.28
N GLY A 21 -1.17 -9.49 27.65
CA GLY A 21 -1.91 -10.47 28.44
C GLY A 21 -2.06 -11.80 27.69
N ASN A 22 -2.39 -11.75 26.40
CA ASN A 22 -2.45 -12.92 25.53
C ASN A 22 -1.06 -13.50 25.21
N ARG A 23 -0.02 -12.67 25.04
CA ARG A 23 1.37 -13.15 24.89
C ARG A 23 1.90 -13.83 26.16
N ARG A 24 1.52 -13.37 27.36
CA ARG A 24 1.85 -14.06 28.62
C ARG A 24 1.08 -15.38 28.77
N LYS A 25 -0.19 -15.44 28.38
CA LYS A 25 -0.97 -16.68 28.32
C LYS A 25 -0.39 -17.67 27.30
N PHE A 26 -0.03 -17.22 26.10
CA PHE A 26 0.60 -18.04 25.07
C PHE A 26 2.00 -18.52 25.49
N ARG A 27 2.81 -17.67 26.16
CA ARG A 27 4.12 -18.08 26.68
C ARG A 27 4.01 -19.13 27.78
N GLY A 28 3.04 -18.99 28.70
CA GLY A 28 2.75 -19.99 29.74
C GLY A 28 2.18 -21.30 29.18
N MET A 29 1.39 -21.22 28.12
CA MET A 29 0.84 -22.38 27.40
C MET A 29 1.95 -23.12 26.61
N TRP A 30 2.83 -22.39 25.92
CA TRP A 30 4.01 -22.95 25.23
C TRP A 30 5.04 -23.56 26.20
N GLN A 31 5.25 -22.98 27.40
CA GLN A 31 6.11 -23.59 28.43
C GLN A 31 5.50 -24.86 29.04
N ARG A 32 4.17 -24.98 29.12
CA ARG A 32 3.48 -26.21 29.54
C ARG A 32 3.47 -27.31 28.45
N LEU A 33 3.49 -26.92 27.18
CA LEU A 33 3.55 -27.85 26.05
C LEU A 33 4.97 -28.38 25.78
N THR A 34 6.01 -27.59 26.08
CA THR A 34 7.41 -27.98 25.86
C THR A 34 8.03 -28.77 27.02
N THR A 35 7.44 -28.72 28.22
CA THR A 35 7.92 -29.50 29.38
C THR A 35 7.32 -30.91 29.50
N LYS A 36 6.32 -31.26 28.68
CA LYS A 36 5.69 -32.60 28.69
C LYS A 36 6.22 -33.59 27.64
N SER A 37 7.12 -33.17 26.74
CA SER A 37 7.56 -34.03 25.62
C SER A 37 8.93 -34.71 25.82
N ALA A 38 9.53 -34.62 27.01
CA ALA A 38 10.75 -35.37 27.35
C ALA A 38 10.42 -36.71 28.01
N SER A 39 9.57 -37.55 27.39
CA SER A 39 9.52 -39.00 27.67
C SER A 39 8.59 -39.71 26.68
N ARG A 40 9.14 -40.19 25.56
CA ARG A 40 9.05 -41.60 25.14
C ARG A 40 9.62 -41.80 23.74
N ARG A 41 10.32 -42.92 23.65
CA ARG A 41 11.13 -43.48 22.56
C ARG A 41 10.31 -43.99 21.37
N ASP A 42 11.01 -44.00 20.23
CA ASP A 42 11.03 -44.95 19.12
C ASP A 42 9.72 -45.31 18.40
N HIS A 43 9.68 -45.11 17.07
CA HIS A 43 9.44 -46.14 16.04
C HIS A 43 9.45 -45.53 14.62
N LEU A 44 10.19 -46.16 13.71
CA LEU A 44 10.24 -45.93 12.25
C LEU A 44 9.04 -46.58 11.53
N PRO A 45 8.59 -46.07 10.36
CA PRO A 45 7.77 -46.85 9.42
C PRO A 45 8.52 -47.22 8.12
N PRO A 46 8.04 -48.26 7.39
CA PRO A 46 8.77 -48.93 6.30
C PRO A 46 8.48 -48.38 4.89
N ALA A 47 9.30 -48.86 3.95
CA ALA A 47 9.32 -48.59 2.51
C ALA A 47 8.28 -49.38 1.68
N TYR A 48 8.39 -49.26 0.34
CA TYR A 48 7.67 -49.87 -0.81
C TYR A 48 6.55 -49.00 -1.42
N ALA A 49 6.35 -48.86 -2.74
CA ALA A 49 7.06 -49.26 -3.97
C ALA A 49 6.52 -48.43 -5.15
N GLU A 50 7.28 -48.43 -6.26
CA GLU A 50 6.98 -47.85 -7.58
C GLU A 50 5.70 -48.40 -8.24
N LEU A 51 5.11 -47.64 -9.16
CA LEU A 51 4.49 -48.14 -10.40
C LEU A 51 4.30 -47.00 -11.42
N ASP A 52 4.94 -47.17 -12.57
CA ASP A 52 4.77 -46.42 -13.81
C ASP A 52 3.37 -46.59 -14.42
N SER A 53 2.88 -45.56 -15.12
CA SER A 53 2.42 -45.63 -16.54
C SER A 53 1.70 -44.35 -16.99
N SER A 54 2.21 -43.75 -18.08
CA SER A 54 1.45 -42.87 -19.00
C SER A 54 0.78 -43.74 -20.09
N PRO A 55 -0.17 -43.21 -20.90
CA PRO A 55 0.22 -42.44 -22.09
C PRO A 55 -0.75 -41.30 -22.52
N ASN A 56 -0.13 -40.30 -23.18
CA ASN A 56 -0.62 -39.43 -24.27
C ASN A 56 -2.12 -39.30 -24.51
N HIS A 57 -2.65 -38.06 -24.45
CA HIS A 57 -3.57 -37.54 -25.46
C HIS A 57 -3.28 -36.07 -25.78
N GLN A 58 -3.13 -35.83 -27.09
CA GLN A 58 -2.82 -34.60 -27.76
C GLN A 58 -4.14 -33.98 -28.21
N VAL A 59 -4.48 -32.76 -27.77
CA VAL A 59 -5.62 -32.00 -28.32
C VAL A 59 -5.21 -30.55 -28.51
N ASN A 60 -5.33 -30.09 -29.76
CA ASN A 60 -5.08 -28.72 -30.20
C ASN A 60 -6.06 -27.71 -29.59
N PRO A 61 -5.67 -26.44 -29.42
CA PRO A 61 -6.60 -25.38 -28.99
C PRO A 61 -7.51 -24.94 -30.14
N THR A 62 -8.83 -25.09 -29.95
CA THR A 62 -9.85 -24.51 -30.83
C THR A 62 -10.10 -23.06 -30.41
N VAL A 63 -9.89 -22.15 -31.35
CA VAL A 63 -10.30 -20.74 -31.31
C VAL A 63 -11.82 -20.65 -31.32
N LEU A 64 -12.42 -20.03 -30.31
CA LEU A 64 -13.81 -19.58 -30.34
C LEU A 64 -13.84 -18.06 -30.18
N ARG A 65 -14.02 -17.38 -31.32
CA ARG A 65 -14.57 -16.03 -31.38
C ARG A 65 -16.05 -16.13 -31.02
N HIS A 66 -16.55 -15.23 -30.17
CA HIS A 66 -17.95 -14.89 -30.20
C HIS A 66 -18.12 -13.38 -30.12
N GLU A 67 -18.93 -12.90 -31.06
CA GLU A 67 -19.27 -11.51 -31.29
C GLU A 67 -20.32 -11.02 -30.29
N SER A 68 -20.25 -9.71 -30.09
CA SER A 68 -21.27 -8.75 -29.66
C SER A 68 -22.70 -9.26 -29.42
N PHE A 69 -23.22 -8.93 -28.25
CA PHE A 69 -24.65 -8.68 -28.04
C PHE A 69 -24.84 -7.47 -27.10
N SER A 70 -25.48 -6.43 -27.63
CA SER A 70 -26.18 -5.42 -26.85
C SER A 70 -27.59 -5.95 -26.54
N PRO A 71 -28.21 -5.49 -25.45
CA PRO A 71 -29.56 -4.95 -25.62
C PRO A 71 -29.77 -3.60 -24.93
N SER A 72 -30.78 -2.95 -25.48
CA SER A 72 -31.29 -1.60 -25.30
C SER A 72 -32.05 -1.37 -23.99
N ALA A 73 -32.20 -0.06 -23.73
CA ALA A 73 -32.98 0.59 -22.70
C ALA A 73 -34.43 0.09 -22.55
N GLU A 74 -34.90 0.06 -21.30
CA GLU A 74 -36.28 0.39 -20.93
C GLU A 74 -36.27 1.25 -19.65
N GLU A 75 -36.97 2.39 -19.74
CA GLU A 75 -37.37 3.29 -18.66
C GLU A 75 -38.44 2.65 -17.78
N VAL A 76 -38.41 2.86 -16.45
CA VAL A 76 -39.63 3.01 -15.64
C VAL A 76 -39.41 3.98 -14.46
N ASP A 77 -40.37 4.88 -14.36
CA ASP A 77 -40.70 5.96 -13.42
C ASP A 77 -40.21 5.99 -11.96
N THR A 78 -39.65 7.16 -11.64
CA THR A 78 -40.14 8.17 -10.67
C THR A 78 -41.07 7.70 -9.53
N CYS A 79 -40.56 7.77 -8.28
CA CYS A 79 -41.38 7.98 -7.09
C CYS A 79 -40.73 9.03 -6.18
N LEU A 80 -41.30 10.24 -6.24
CA LEU A 80 -41.09 11.33 -5.30
C LEU A 80 -41.58 10.91 -3.91
N ILE A 81 -40.72 11.07 -2.89
CA ILE A 81 -41.14 11.11 -1.48
C ILE A 81 -40.74 12.47 -0.91
N PRO A 82 -41.62 13.15 -0.12
CA PRO A 82 -41.53 14.58 0.12
C PRO A 82 -40.40 14.98 1.07
N ALA A 83 -39.85 16.15 0.81
CA ALA A 83 -38.96 16.89 1.70
C ALA A 83 -39.76 17.46 2.87
N GLU A 84 -39.71 16.79 4.02
CA GLU A 84 -39.91 17.41 5.33
C GLU A 84 -39.42 16.45 6.42
N SER A 85 -38.70 17.01 7.41
CA SER A 85 -38.21 16.39 8.67
C SER A 85 -36.81 15.72 8.73
N ILE A 86 -35.77 16.36 8.17
CA ILE A 86 -34.36 16.07 8.53
C ILE A 86 -33.79 17.04 9.61
N GLU A 87 -34.53 18.08 10.01
CA GLU A 87 -33.99 19.13 10.91
C GLU A 87 -34.14 18.93 12.43
N ALA A 88 -34.51 17.74 12.93
CA ALA A 88 -34.71 17.58 14.37
C ALA A 88 -34.12 16.28 14.93
N ARG A 89 -32.78 16.17 14.91
CA ARG A 89 -31.98 15.38 15.89
C ARG A 89 -30.47 15.59 15.73
N GLN A 90 -30.02 16.84 15.61
CA GLN A 90 -28.67 17.18 16.05
C GLN A 90 -28.68 17.22 17.59
N ARG A 91 -28.58 16.04 18.22
CA ARG A 91 -27.99 15.99 19.56
C ARG A 91 -26.50 16.18 19.35
N GLU A 92 -25.96 17.22 19.96
CA GLU A 92 -24.52 17.38 20.20
C GLU A 92 -23.99 16.05 20.76
N MET A 93 -23.29 15.29 19.92
CA MET A 93 -22.45 14.20 20.39
C MET A 93 -21.19 14.83 21.00
N PRO A 94 -20.74 14.35 22.18
CA PRO A 94 -19.46 14.77 22.73
C PRO A 94 -18.36 14.49 21.71
N ALA A 95 -17.51 15.48 21.46
CA ALA A 95 -16.48 15.47 20.42
C ALA A 95 -15.27 14.54 20.70
N ASP A 96 -15.48 13.39 21.35
CA ASP A 96 -14.40 12.54 21.88
C ASP A 96 -14.34 11.13 21.28
N GLU A 97 -15.18 10.81 20.27
CA GLU A 97 -15.28 9.43 19.72
C GLU A 97 -14.99 9.31 18.21
N THR A 98 -14.31 10.28 17.58
CA THR A 98 -13.76 10.09 16.21
C THR A 98 -12.22 10.17 16.25
N ASN A 99 -11.60 9.00 16.46
CA ASN A 99 -10.24 8.81 16.98
C ASN A 99 -9.07 9.05 16.00
N PHE A 100 -9.24 9.71 14.85
CA PHE A 100 -8.15 9.98 13.91
C PHE A 100 -7.75 11.45 13.87
N GLU A 101 -6.46 11.74 14.03
CA GLU A 101 -5.94 13.11 13.96
C GLU A 101 -4.93 13.26 12.82
N LEU A 102 -5.14 14.21 11.91
CA LEU A 102 -4.14 14.67 10.96
C LEU A 102 -3.23 15.69 11.64
N GLN A 103 -1.97 15.32 11.85
CA GLN A 103 -0.97 16.26 12.35
C GLN A 103 -0.27 16.97 11.18
N TYR A 104 -0.39 18.29 11.16
CA TYR A 104 0.29 19.17 10.22
C TYR A 104 1.54 19.81 10.85
N GLY A 105 2.71 19.49 10.28
CA GLY A 105 4.01 19.97 10.75
C GLY A 105 4.77 20.85 9.76
N ASN A 106 4.08 21.55 8.85
CA ASN A 106 4.66 22.45 7.83
C ASN A 106 5.71 21.83 6.88
N ARG A 107 5.90 20.50 6.85
CA ARG A 107 6.99 19.90 6.08
C ARG A 107 6.88 20.11 4.56
N LEU A 108 5.68 20.03 3.97
CA LEU A 108 5.54 20.31 2.52
C LEU A 108 5.93 21.76 2.22
N HIS A 109 5.35 22.68 2.99
CA HIS A 109 5.59 24.11 2.89
C HIS A 109 7.08 24.45 3.01
N ASN A 110 7.78 23.81 3.94
CA ASN A 110 9.22 24.00 4.11
C ASN A 110 10.04 23.48 2.92
N ILE A 111 9.64 22.34 2.33
CA ILE A 111 10.26 21.84 1.09
C ILE A 111 10.00 22.80 -0.07
N THR A 112 8.74 23.21 -0.27
CA THR A 112 8.39 24.15 -1.34
C THR A 112 9.12 25.48 -1.20
N LYS A 113 9.32 25.98 0.03
CA LYS A 113 10.11 27.19 0.29
C LYS A 113 11.61 27.01 0.11
N SER A 114 12.13 25.80 0.22
CA SER A 114 13.57 25.54 0.00
C SER A 114 13.92 25.37 -1.47
N LEU A 115 12.92 25.13 -2.33
CA LEU A 115 13.12 25.05 -3.77
C LEU A 115 13.77 26.35 -4.32
N PRO A 116 14.75 26.25 -5.23
CA PRO A 116 15.41 27.42 -5.82
C PRO A 116 14.45 28.36 -6.55
N GLN A 117 13.44 27.80 -7.22
CA GLN A 117 12.45 28.56 -8.00
C GLN A 117 11.04 27.98 -7.81
N PRO A 118 10.40 28.19 -6.64
CA PRO A 118 9.15 27.52 -6.28
C PRO A 118 7.97 27.83 -7.22
N SER A 119 8.02 28.95 -7.96
CA SER A 119 6.96 29.38 -8.89
C SER A 119 7.12 28.82 -10.31
N THR A 120 8.27 28.26 -10.67
CA THR A 120 8.57 27.77 -12.03
C THR A 120 9.00 26.31 -12.05
N GLN A 121 9.14 25.67 -10.89
CA GLN A 121 9.39 24.24 -10.78
C GLN A 121 8.07 23.47 -10.66
N TYR A 122 8.01 22.29 -11.28
CA TYR A 122 6.83 21.41 -11.33
C TYR A 122 7.20 20.05 -10.73
N PRO A 123 7.13 19.91 -9.39
CA PRO A 123 7.63 18.72 -8.73
C PRO A 123 6.79 17.48 -9.03
N SER A 124 7.44 16.34 -9.27
CA SER A 124 6.80 15.03 -9.34
C SER A 124 6.90 14.31 -8.00
N VAL A 125 5.87 13.57 -7.61
CA VAL A 125 5.80 12.85 -6.34
C VAL A 125 5.79 11.34 -6.58
N VAL A 126 6.75 10.66 -5.96
CA VAL A 126 6.84 9.19 -5.96
C VAL A 126 6.54 8.66 -4.58
N LEU A 127 5.51 7.82 -4.44
CA LEU A 127 5.13 7.20 -3.18
C LEU A 127 5.65 5.76 -3.09
N PHE A 128 6.53 5.49 -2.13
CA PHE A 128 7.04 4.15 -1.85
C PHE A 128 6.31 3.51 -0.66
N ILE A 129 5.58 2.41 -0.88
CA ILE A 129 4.84 1.71 0.18
C ILE A 129 5.39 0.31 0.42
N GLY A 130 5.80 0.08 1.65
CA GLY A 130 6.45 -1.16 2.06
C GLY A 130 7.19 -0.95 3.38
N ASN A 131 8.07 -1.88 3.69
CA ASN A 131 8.82 -1.94 4.94
C ASN A 131 10.30 -2.23 4.68
N SER A 132 10.69 -3.50 4.73
CA SER A 132 12.07 -3.94 4.70
C SER A 132 12.68 -3.85 3.30
N MET A 133 11.97 -4.31 2.28
CA MET A 133 12.40 -4.26 0.89
C MET A 133 12.39 -2.82 0.39
N LYS A 134 11.31 -2.07 0.67
CA LYS A 134 11.27 -0.62 0.45
C LYS A 134 12.49 0.08 1.04
N SER A 135 12.82 -0.20 2.30
CA SER A 135 13.95 0.44 2.98
C SER A 135 15.31 0.07 2.38
N LYS A 136 15.44 -1.12 1.77
CA LYS A 136 16.65 -1.51 1.02
C LYS A 136 16.71 -0.76 -0.32
N ALA A 137 15.60 -0.68 -1.03
CA ALA A 137 15.51 0.03 -2.31
C ALA A 137 15.83 1.52 -2.13
N LEU A 138 15.17 2.20 -1.19
CA LEU A 138 15.42 3.62 -0.90
C LEU A 138 16.89 3.90 -0.53
N ARG A 139 17.54 3.00 0.23
CA ARG A 139 18.97 3.14 0.56
C ARG A 139 19.89 2.93 -0.63
N ALA A 140 19.50 2.09 -1.59
CA ALA A 140 20.27 1.84 -2.79
C ALA A 140 20.12 2.96 -3.81
N LEU A 141 18.89 3.44 -4.03
CA LEU A 141 18.56 4.45 -5.02
C LEU A 141 18.86 5.88 -4.54
N TYR A 142 18.61 6.15 -3.25
CA TYR A 142 18.71 7.49 -2.67
C TYR A 142 19.55 7.49 -1.38
N PRO A 143 20.82 7.06 -1.44
CA PRO A 143 21.66 6.86 -0.25
C PRO A 143 21.87 8.12 0.59
N GLN A 144 21.75 9.31 -0.01
CA GLN A 144 21.93 10.60 0.65
C GLN A 144 20.61 11.25 1.08
N SER A 145 19.47 10.68 0.70
CA SER A 145 18.17 11.28 0.97
C SER A 145 17.75 11.10 2.43
N ALA A 146 17.13 12.13 3.00
CA ALA A 146 16.55 12.11 4.34
C ALA A 146 15.49 10.99 4.51
N ILE A 147 14.84 10.55 3.43
CA ILE A 147 13.88 9.43 3.47
C ILE A 147 14.54 8.09 3.81
N SER A 148 15.85 7.96 3.55
CA SER A 148 16.60 6.74 3.84
C SER A 148 17.23 6.76 5.24
N THR A 149 17.50 7.94 5.80
CA THR A 149 18.32 8.12 7.01
C THR A 149 17.56 8.63 8.25
N CYS A 150 16.44 9.35 8.09
CA CYS A 150 15.73 9.96 9.22
C CYS A 150 14.77 9.00 9.93
N ARG A 151 14.48 9.30 11.21
CA ARG A 151 13.40 8.63 11.95
C ARG A 151 12.06 8.96 11.31
N LYS A 152 11.30 7.91 11.01
CA LYS A 152 10.00 7.96 10.33
C LYS A 152 8.92 7.92 11.40
N PHE A 153 7.92 8.79 11.28
CA PHE A 153 6.77 8.83 12.17
C PHE A 153 5.48 8.92 11.37
N GLY A 154 4.39 8.40 11.92
CA GLY A 154 3.09 8.37 11.26
C GLY A 154 3.00 7.39 10.09
N ILE A 155 2.00 7.64 9.25
CA ILE A 155 1.62 6.78 8.12
C ILE A 155 2.43 7.12 6.88
N ALA A 156 2.71 8.40 6.65
CA ALA A 156 3.50 8.83 5.51
C ALA A 156 4.48 9.96 5.82
N ASN A 157 5.61 9.93 5.13
CA ASN A 157 6.69 10.92 5.21
C ASN A 157 7.12 11.33 3.80
N ILE A 158 7.69 12.51 3.63
CA ILE A 158 8.12 13.01 2.33
C ILE A 158 9.32 13.93 2.43
N CYS A 159 10.27 13.82 1.51
CA CYS A 159 11.37 14.76 1.36
C CYS A 159 11.58 15.07 -0.13
N ILE A 160 12.43 16.04 -0.40
CA ILE A 160 12.97 16.26 -1.74
C ILE A 160 14.16 15.32 -1.99
N ASP A 161 14.32 14.87 -3.24
CA ASP A 161 15.59 14.35 -3.72
C ASP A 161 16.53 15.52 -4.02
N SER A 162 17.55 15.70 -3.16
CA SER A 162 18.50 16.79 -3.29
C SER A 162 19.27 16.80 -4.61
N THR A 163 19.32 15.67 -5.33
CA THR A 163 19.99 15.61 -6.64
C THR A 163 19.18 16.28 -7.76
N THR A 164 17.86 16.36 -7.60
CA THR A 164 16.94 16.95 -8.59
C THR A 164 16.40 18.33 -8.16
N GLU A 165 16.80 18.84 -6.99
CA GLU A 165 16.28 20.08 -6.41
C GLU A 165 16.41 21.32 -7.30
N ASN A 166 17.43 21.35 -8.17
CA ASN A 166 17.66 22.46 -9.11
C ASN A 166 17.06 22.22 -10.51
N GLU A 167 16.42 21.08 -10.74
CA GLU A 167 15.79 20.75 -12.02
C GLU A 167 14.42 21.44 -12.16
N GLU A 168 13.92 21.58 -13.38
CA GLU A 168 12.56 22.07 -13.65
C GLU A 168 11.50 21.17 -13.00
N HIS A 169 11.77 19.86 -12.95
CA HIS A 169 10.90 18.84 -12.38
C HIS A 169 11.57 18.14 -11.18
N PRO A 170 11.70 18.80 -10.02
CA PRO A 170 12.32 18.19 -8.86
C PRO A 170 11.48 17.02 -8.35
N VAL A 171 12.12 15.94 -7.92
CA VAL A 171 11.42 14.75 -7.44
C VAL A 171 11.23 14.80 -5.93
N LEU A 172 9.98 14.72 -5.50
CA LEU A 172 9.60 14.52 -4.10
C LEU A 172 9.41 13.04 -3.83
N LEU A 173 10.20 12.52 -2.89
CA LEU A 173 10.14 11.14 -2.44
C LEU A 173 9.21 11.08 -1.24
N ALA A 174 8.08 10.39 -1.38
CA ALA A 174 7.16 10.08 -0.31
C ALA A 174 7.26 8.59 0.06
N GLU A 175 7.01 8.25 1.31
CA GLU A 175 6.95 6.85 1.73
C GLU A 175 5.81 6.60 2.69
N SER A 176 5.26 5.40 2.62
CA SER A 176 4.23 4.91 3.54
C SER A 176 4.51 3.47 3.99
N VAL A 177 3.63 2.93 4.82
CA VAL A 177 3.68 1.57 5.36
C VAL A 177 2.47 0.76 4.89
N PRO A 178 2.61 -0.54 4.61
CA PRO A 178 1.50 -1.38 4.12
C PRO A 178 0.41 -1.59 5.17
N ASN A 179 0.75 -1.53 6.47
CA ASN A 179 -0.19 -1.72 7.56
C ASN A 179 0.08 -0.78 8.73
N TYR A 180 -0.97 -0.52 9.51
CA TYR A 180 -0.91 0.40 10.64
C TYR A 180 0.08 -0.04 11.73
N ALA A 181 0.23 -1.35 11.96
CA ALA A 181 1.13 -1.87 12.99
C ALA A 181 2.60 -1.46 12.78
N GLN A 182 2.95 -1.06 11.56
CA GLN A 182 4.28 -0.56 11.19
C GLN A 182 4.41 0.96 11.25
N ALA A 183 3.31 1.70 11.44
CA ALA A 183 3.34 3.14 11.65
C ALA A 183 3.96 3.45 13.01
N LYS A 184 4.92 4.38 13.04
CA LYS A 184 5.64 4.75 14.26
C LYS A 184 5.01 5.95 14.92
N SER A 185 4.76 5.84 16.21
CA SER A 185 4.32 6.96 17.04
C SER A 185 5.37 8.08 17.05
N ARG A 186 4.95 9.31 16.71
CA ARG A 186 5.76 10.49 17.00
C ARG A 186 5.77 10.71 18.52
N GLY A 187 6.94 10.68 19.14
CA GLY A 187 7.07 11.08 20.55
C GLY A 187 6.70 12.56 20.75
N LYS A 188 6.50 13.00 22.00
CA LYS A 188 6.39 14.43 22.34
C LYS A 188 7.67 15.15 21.90
N GLN A 189 7.65 15.81 20.75
CA GLN A 189 8.73 16.67 20.30
C GLN A 189 8.23 18.10 20.22
N ASN A 190 8.80 18.95 21.08
CA ASN A 190 8.49 20.37 21.18
C ASN A 190 9.32 21.23 20.21
N CYS A 191 9.97 20.62 19.20
CA CYS A 191 10.96 21.35 18.41
C CYS A 191 10.34 22.24 17.31
N HIS A 192 9.08 22.02 16.94
CA HIS A 192 8.35 22.86 15.98
C HIS A 192 6.85 22.89 16.33
N GLU A 193 6.18 23.99 15.99
CA GLU A 193 4.72 24.10 16.10
C GLU A 193 4.06 23.07 15.17
N THR A 194 3.15 22.28 15.74
CA THR A 194 2.34 21.30 15.02
C THR A 194 0.88 21.57 15.32
N SER A 195 0.05 21.66 14.29
CA SER A 195 -1.40 21.68 14.46
C SER A 195 -1.95 20.26 14.28
N ASN A 196 -2.85 19.86 15.16
CA ASN A 196 -3.60 18.62 15.03
C ASN A 196 -5.00 18.96 14.55
N HIS A 197 -5.46 18.27 13.52
CA HIS A 197 -6.77 18.43 12.94
C HIS A 197 -7.53 17.10 13.08
N PRO A 198 -8.62 17.03 13.83
CA PRO A 198 -9.42 15.81 13.91
C PRO A 198 -10.00 15.50 12.52
N VAL A 199 -9.97 14.22 12.15
CA VAL A 199 -10.51 13.71 10.89
C VAL A 199 -11.78 12.92 11.23
N PRO A 200 -12.97 13.51 11.03
CA PRO A 200 -14.21 12.79 11.26
C PRO A 200 -14.32 11.66 10.24
N TRP A 201 -14.66 10.45 10.71
CA TRP A 201 -14.92 9.32 9.84
C TRP A 201 -16.42 9.23 9.53
N PRO A 202 -16.82 9.04 8.26
CA PRO A 202 -18.22 8.88 7.92
C PRO A 202 -18.72 7.51 8.40
N GLY A 203 -19.31 7.48 9.59
CA GLY A 203 -19.89 6.28 10.18
C GLY A 203 -20.06 6.41 11.69
N LEU A 204 -20.96 5.60 12.26
CA LEU A 204 -21.08 5.46 13.72
C LEU A 204 -19.98 4.54 14.29
N GLU A 205 -19.33 3.75 13.44
CA GLU A 205 -18.25 2.84 13.81
C GLU A 205 -16.89 3.42 13.42
N ILE A 206 -15.94 3.36 14.36
CA ILE A 206 -14.54 3.71 14.10
C ILE A 206 -13.98 2.66 13.13
N PRO A 207 -13.45 3.04 11.96
CA PRO A 207 -12.94 2.09 10.98
C PRO A 207 -11.81 1.27 11.59
N LYS A 208 -11.67 0.04 11.10
CA LYS A 208 -10.48 -0.75 11.46
C LYS A 208 -9.25 0.00 10.99
N ARG A 209 -8.17 -0.10 11.76
CA ARG A 209 -6.90 0.60 11.46
C ARG A 209 -6.38 0.32 10.04
N GLN A 210 -6.61 -0.87 9.50
CA GLN A 210 -6.21 -1.20 8.13
C GLN A 210 -7.10 -0.50 7.09
N GLU A 211 -8.43 -0.55 7.26
CA GLU A 211 -9.37 0.16 6.37
C GLU A 211 -9.01 1.64 6.29
N PHE A 212 -8.64 2.25 7.41
CA PHE A 212 -8.17 3.62 7.45
C PHE A 212 -6.90 3.86 6.62
N ILE A 213 -5.88 3.00 6.76
CA ILE A 213 -4.64 3.06 5.97
C ILE A 213 -4.95 2.93 4.48
N ASP A 214 -5.82 1.99 4.12
CA ASP A 214 -6.20 1.74 2.73
C ASP A 214 -6.88 2.98 2.13
N HIS A 215 -7.75 3.66 2.86
CA HIS A 215 -8.37 4.92 2.39
C HIS A 215 -7.35 6.06 2.27
N VAL A 216 -6.44 6.18 3.24
CA VAL A 216 -5.37 7.19 3.18
C VAL A 216 -4.49 6.97 1.96
N GLN A 217 -4.15 5.73 1.64
CA GLN A 217 -3.30 5.41 0.50
C GLN A 217 -4.07 5.55 -0.82
N ALA A 218 -5.20 4.85 -0.96
CA ALA A 218 -6.01 4.80 -2.18
C ALA A 218 -6.57 6.16 -2.59
N ARG A 219 -6.96 7.00 -1.62
CA ARG A 219 -7.58 8.30 -1.90
C ARG A 219 -6.63 9.45 -1.61
N LEU A 220 -6.26 9.64 -0.35
CA LEU A 220 -5.59 10.88 0.08
C LEU A 220 -4.17 11.03 -0.48
N LEU A 221 -3.36 9.97 -0.46
CA LEU A 221 -1.99 10.04 -0.98
C LEU A 221 -1.97 9.92 -2.51
N SER A 222 -2.79 9.04 -3.09
CA SER A 222 -2.95 8.92 -4.54
C SER A 222 -3.32 10.24 -5.22
N LEU A 223 -4.08 11.13 -4.55
CA LEU A 223 -4.42 12.46 -5.06
C LEU A 223 -3.21 13.32 -5.44
N PHE A 224 -2.08 13.11 -4.79
CA PHE A 224 -0.89 13.96 -4.92
C PHE A 224 0.33 13.16 -5.40
N THR A 225 0.11 12.01 -6.02
CA THR A 225 1.19 11.09 -6.39
C THR A 225 1.13 10.79 -7.88
N ASP A 226 2.28 10.88 -8.54
CA ASP A 226 2.42 10.54 -9.96
C ASP A 226 2.75 9.05 -10.16
N VAL A 227 3.55 8.48 -9.25
CA VAL A 227 3.99 7.08 -9.28
C VAL A 227 3.89 6.46 -7.89
N ILE A 228 3.19 5.33 -7.77
CA ILE A 228 3.09 4.54 -6.53
C ILE A 228 3.89 3.25 -6.70
N CYS A 229 4.88 3.04 -5.83
CA CYS A 229 5.72 1.86 -5.78
C CYS A 229 5.30 0.94 -4.62
N LEU A 230 4.83 -0.28 -4.91
CA LEU A 230 4.50 -1.31 -3.92
C LEU A 230 5.56 -2.41 -3.92
N PHE A 231 6.07 -2.79 -2.75
CA PHE A 231 7.11 -3.82 -2.62
C PHE A 231 6.51 -5.17 -2.20
N ALA A 232 6.39 -6.12 -3.13
CA ALA A 232 5.64 -7.36 -2.94
C ALA A 232 6.08 -8.16 -1.69
N GLN A 233 7.38 -8.26 -1.43
CA GLN A 233 7.92 -8.99 -0.27
C GLN A 233 7.52 -8.34 1.07
N ASP A 234 7.18 -7.05 1.09
CA ASP A 234 6.70 -6.36 2.28
C ASP A 234 5.18 -6.53 2.50
N TYR A 235 4.45 -7.03 1.50
CA TYR A 235 3.03 -7.40 1.58
C TYR A 235 2.79 -8.90 1.79
N GLY A 236 3.82 -9.74 1.59
CA GLY A 236 3.71 -11.20 1.64
C GLY A 236 3.62 -11.87 0.26
N GLY A 237 3.95 -11.15 -0.82
CA GLY A 237 3.98 -11.65 -2.19
C GLY A 237 3.04 -10.87 -3.12
N LEU A 238 3.06 -11.23 -4.41
CA LEU A 238 2.25 -10.57 -5.44
C LEU A 238 0.75 -10.78 -5.23
N ASP A 239 0.32 -11.94 -4.74
CA ASP A 239 -1.09 -12.19 -4.43
C ASP A 239 -1.64 -11.20 -3.39
N ALA A 240 -0.88 -10.93 -2.32
CA ALA A 240 -1.29 -9.98 -1.29
C ALA A 240 -1.34 -8.53 -1.81
N VAL A 241 -0.41 -8.16 -2.69
CA VAL A 241 -0.47 -6.87 -3.40
C VAL A 241 -1.73 -6.76 -4.26
N ALA A 242 -2.09 -7.83 -4.98
CA ALA A 242 -3.29 -7.85 -5.80
C ALA A 242 -4.57 -7.67 -4.95
N GLU A 243 -4.65 -8.28 -3.77
CA GLU A 243 -5.78 -8.04 -2.85
C GLU A 243 -5.84 -6.59 -2.35
N THR A 244 -4.68 -5.99 -2.04
CA THR A 244 -4.60 -4.57 -1.66
C THR A 244 -5.10 -3.67 -2.79
N LEU A 245 -4.69 -3.92 -4.04
CA LEU A 245 -5.11 -3.11 -5.19
C LEU A 245 -6.61 -3.27 -5.47
N VAL A 246 -7.16 -4.48 -5.42
CA VAL A 246 -8.61 -4.70 -5.54
C VAL A 246 -9.36 -3.96 -4.44
N THR A 247 -8.82 -3.91 -3.21
CA THR A 247 -9.40 -3.13 -2.11
C THR A 247 -9.39 -1.64 -2.43
N TRP A 248 -8.28 -1.10 -2.94
CA TRP A 248 -8.18 0.31 -3.32
C TRP A 248 -9.12 0.68 -4.47
N GLU A 249 -9.27 -0.20 -5.45
CA GLU A 249 -10.20 0.01 -6.56
C GLU A 249 -11.67 -0.07 -6.12
N THR A 250 -11.97 -0.88 -5.10
CA THR A 250 -13.30 -0.94 -4.47
C THR A 250 -13.59 0.33 -3.65
N ILE A 251 -12.56 0.90 -2.99
CA ILE A 251 -12.67 2.21 -2.32
C ILE A 251 -12.99 3.32 -3.34
N GLY A 252 -12.53 3.15 -4.58
CA GLY A 252 -12.80 4.05 -5.69
C GLY A 252 -11.73 5.12 -5.88
N PRO A 253 -11.87 5.94 -6.92
CA PRO A 253 -10.81 6.82 -7.37
C PRO A 253 -10.52 7.94 -6.39
N ALA A 254 -9.26 8.35 -6.37
CA ALA A 254 -8.78 9.47 -5.57
C ALA A 254 -9.41 10.80 -6.01
N SER A 255 -9.60 10.98 -7.32
CA SER A 255 -10.23 12.16 -7.93
C SER A 255 -11.05 11.79 -9.16
N ASN A 256 -11.89 12.72 -9.60
CA ASN A 256 -12.61 12.62 -10.89
C ASN A 256 -11.76 13.14 -12.07
N LEU A 257 -10.45 13.30 -11.88
CA LEU A 257 -9.55 13.77 -12.95
C LEU A 257 -9.42 12.70 -14.05
N GLU A 258 -9.08 13.17 -15.25
CA GLU A 258 -8.91 12.34 -16.43
C GLU A 258 -7.78 11.32 -16.25
N HIS A 259 -7.87 10.22 -17.01
CA HIS A 259 -6.99 9.07 -16.89
C HIS A 259 -5.47 9.39 -16.92
N PRO A 260 -4.96 10.34 -17.73
CA PRO A 260 -3.51 10.64 -17.75
C PRO A 260 -2.96 11.22 -16.44
N ILE A 261 -3.81 11.79 -15.59
CA ILE A 261 -3.41 12.45 -14.33
C ILE A 261 -3.43 11.46 -13.16
N ARG A 262 -3.85 10.21 -13.41
CA ARG A 262 -3.96 9.16 -12.37
C ARG A 262 -2.59 8.57 -12.06
N PRO A 263 -2.34 8.16 -10.81
CA PRO A 263 -1.07 7.55 -10.43
C PRO A 263 -0.78 6.29 -11.24
N ARG A 264 0.49 6.11 -11.55
CA ARG A 264 1.03 4.90 -12.20
C ARG A 264 1.49 3.91 -11.14
N LEU A 265 1.21 2.63 -11.33
CA LEU A 265 1.58 1.59 -10.38
C LEU A 265 2.86 0.87 -10.81
N LEU A 266 3.84 0.84 -9.90
CA LEU A 266 5.04 0.03 -9.99
C LEU A 266 5.07 -1.02 -8.88
N ILE A 267 5.01 -2.30 -9.25
CA ILE A 267 5.10 -3.41 -8.31
C ILE A 267 6.50 -3.99 -8.36
N VAL A 268 7.24 -3.86 -7.27
CA VAL A 268 8.63 -4.34 -7.15
C VAL A 268 8.63 -5.69 -6.45
N ALA A 269 9.17 -6.70 -7.12
CA ALA A 269 9.23 -8.07 -6.62
C ALA A 269 10.66 -8.63 -6.67
N ASP A 270 10.98 -9.46 -5.69
CA ASP A 270 12.17 -10.30 -5.59
C ASP A 270 11.71 -11.77 -5.66
N ILE A 271 11.55 -12.28 -6.89
CA ILE A 271 11.03 -13.63 -7.17
C ILE A 271 11.99 -14.33 -8.12
N SER A 272 12.23 -15.62 -7.88
CA SER A 272 13.07 -16.43 -8.78
C SER A 272 12.52 -16.41 -10.21
N GLY A 273 13.40 -16.24 -11.20
CA GLY A 273 13.01 -15.99 -12.60
C GLY A 273 12.05 -17.02 -13.20
N SER A 274 12.07 -18.27 -12.75
CA SER A 274 11.17 -19.34 -13.20
C SER A 274 9.70 -19.14 -12.81
N HIS A 275 9.41 -18.43 -11.72
CA HIS A 275 8.05 -18.21 -11.20
C HIS A 275 7.53 -16.80 -11.48
N PHE A 276 8.44 -15.85 -11.73
CA PHE A 276 8.09 -14.44 -11.86
C PHE A 276 7.05 -14.19 -12.96
N ALA A 277 7.25 -14.72 -14.17
CA ALA A 277 6.36 -14.46 -15.30
C ALA A 277 4.92 -14.93 -15.02
N SER A 278 4.74 -16.12 -14.45
CA SER A 278 3.43 -16.65 -14.09
C SER A 278 2.76 -15.88 -12.96
N GLU A 279 3.51 -15.48 -11.93
CA GLU A 279 2.95 -14.72 -10.81
C GLU A 279 2.61 -13.28 -11.20
N ALA A 280 3.46 -12.62 -11.99
CA ALA A 280 3.21 -11.29 -12.52
C ALA A 280 1.96 -11.28 -13.42
N LEU A 281 1.83 -12.26 -14.31
CA LEU A 281 0.63 -12.40 -15.15
C LEU A 281 -0.63 -12.61 -14.31
N ARG A 282 -0.58 -13.44 -13.27
CA ARG A 282 -1.72 -13.68 -12.37
C ARG A 282 -2.13 -12.40 -11.64
N LEU A 283 -1.17 -11.61 -11.13
CA LEU A 283 -1.46 -10.31 -10.54
C LEU A 283 -2.11 -9.38 -11.56
N GLN A 284 -1.53 -9.25 -12.75
CA GLN A 284 -2.04 -8.36 -13.79
C GLN A 284 -3.45 -8.73 -14.21
N LEU A 285 -3.72 -10.01 -14.49
CA LEU A 285 -5.06 -10.47 -14.84
C LEU A 285 -6.08 -10.16 -13.74
N LYS A 286 -5.72 -10.38 -12.47
CA LYS A 286 -6.61 -10.10 -11.36
C LYS A 286 -6.92 -8.61 -11.23
N VAL A 287 -5.88 -7.77 -11.18
CA VAL A 287 -5.98 -6.32 -10.98
C VAL A 287 -6.66 -5.65 -12.17
N LEU A 288 -6.21 -5.92 -13.40
CA LEU A 288 -6.75 -5.28 -14.60
C LEU A 288 -8.17 -5.75 -14.96
N SER A 289 -8.62 -6.91 -14.44
CA SER A 289 -10.00 -7.38 -14.63
C SER A 289 -11.02 -6.64 -13.78
N HIS A 290 -10.58 -5.95 -12.74
CA HIS A 290 -11.47 -5.24 -11.85
C HIS A 290 -11.87 -3.88 -12.46
N PRO A 291 -13.18 -3.54 -12.48
CA PRO A 291 -13.68 -2.37 -13.22
C PRO A 291 -13.16 -1.04 -12.67
N GLY A 292 -12.79 -0.98 -11.39
CA GLY A 292 -12.25 0.22 -10.76
C GLY A 292 -10.77 0.51 -11.07
N PHE A 293 -10.06 -0.39 -11.77
CA PHE A 293 -8.63 -0.17 -12.06
C PHE A 293 -8.40 1.09 -12.87
N SER A 294 -9.06 1.20 -14.03
CA SER A 294 -8.86 2.33 -14.94
C SER A 294 -9.23 3.65 -14.28
N ASP A 295 -10.21 3.64 -13.37
CA ASP A 295 -10.68 4.80 -12.61
C ASP A 295 -9.66 5.28 -11.58
N SER A 296 -8.90 4.37 -10.98
CA SER A 296 -7.93 4.69 -9.94
C SER A 296 -6.49 4.89 -10.45
N PHE A 297 -6.09 4.17 -11.50
CA PHE A 297 -4.70 4.11 -11.97
C PHE A 297 -4.60 4.22 -13.49
N SER A 298 -3.49 4.78 -13.97
CA SER A 298 -3.21 4.94 -15.40
C SER A 298 -2.42 3.79 -16.02
N SER A 299 -1.56 3.15 -15.24
CA SER A 299 -0.73 2.02 -15.70
C SER A 299 -0.36 1.07 -14.57
N LEU A 300 0.08 -0.14 -14.93
CA LEU A 300 0.57 -1.16 -14.01
C LEU A 300 1.78 -1.87 -14.60
N ASN A 301 2.94 -1.71 -13.96
CA ASN A 301 4.17 -2.39 -14.31
C ASN A 301 4.69 -3.23 -13.14
N VAL A 302 5.08 -4.48 -13.43
CA VAL A 302 5.63 -5.42 -12.43
C VAL A 302 7.10 -5.68 -12.76
N ILE A 303 7.99 -5.43 -11.80
CA ILE A 303 9.45 -5.43 -11.98
C ILE A 303 10.07 -6.48 -11.07
N ASN A 304 10.92 -7.35 -11.64
CA ASN A 304 11.72 -8.29 -10.87
C ASN A 304 13.14 -7.78 -10.63
N VAL A 305 13.56 -7.64 -9.37
CA VAL A 305 14.91 -7.17 -9.00
C VAL A 305 15.99 -8.24 -9.13
N LEU A 306 15.63 -9.53 -9.22
CA LEU A 306 16.58 -10.63 -9.47
C LEU A 306 16.95 -10.80 -10.95
N GLY A 307 16.31 -10.07 -11.86
CA GLY A 307 16.49 -10.22 -13.31
C GLY A 307 16.16 -11.63 -13.85
N ALA A 308 16.37 -11.83 -15.15
CA ALA A 308 16.01 -13.08 -15.84
C ALA A 308 16.83 -14.31 -15.39
N SER A 309 18.03 -14.09 -14.83
CA SER A 309 18.95 -15.17 -14.42
C SER A 309 18.74 -15.65 -12.98
N GLY A 310 17.87 -15.01 -12.20
CA GLY A 310 17.66 -15.34 -10.78
C GLY A 310 18.82 -14.92 -9.86
N HIS A 311 19.81 -14.19 -10.38
CA HIS A 311 20.91 -13.62 -9.61
C HIS A 311 20.78 -12.11 -9.53
N THR A 312 21.09 -11.52 -8.37
CA THR A 312 21.14 -10.07 -8.22
C THR A 312 22.15 -9.49 -9.21
N PRO A 313 21.72 -8.67 -10.20
CA PRO A 313 22.66 -8.00 -11.08
C PRO A 313 23.53 -7.01 -10.27
N ARG A 314 24.67 -6.57 -10.83
CA ARG A 314 25.38 -5.39 -10.31
C ARG A 314 24.37 -4.24 -10.23
N GLY A 315 24.08 -3.77 -9.02
CA GLY A 315 22.95 -2.87 -8.77
C GLY A 315 21.63 -3.63 -8.69
N HIS A 316 21.35 -4.24 -7.53
CA HIS A 316 20.14 -5.03 -7.25
C HIS A 316 18.84 -4.30 -7.66
N PHE A 317 18.79 -2.98 -7.52
CA PHE A 317 17.61 -2.17 -7.87
C PHE A 317 17.75 -1.41 -9.20
N SER A 318 18.74 -1.72 -10.05
CA SER A 318 19.00 -0.99 -11.31
C SER A 318 17.84 -1.04 -12.30
N ALA A 319 17.24 -2.21 -12.50
CA ALA A 319 16.06 -2.35 -13.36
C ALA A 319 14.88 -1.53 -12.81
N PHE A 320 14.69 -1.53 -11.50
CA PHE A 320 13.68 -0.69 -10.85
C PHE A 320 13.99 0.80 -11.01
N GLU A 321 15.23 1.22 -10.83
CA GLU A 321 15.67 2.60 -11.01
C GLU A 321 15.39 3.11 -12.43
N GLN A 322 15.68 2.29 -13.43
CA GLN A 322 15.47 2.66 -14.83
C GLN A 322 13.98 2.89 -15.11
N VAL A 323 13.13 1.90 -14.80
CA VAL A 323 11.69 2.00 -15.03
C VAL A 323 11.09 3.15 -14.22
N LEU A 324 11.53 3.34 -12.96
CA LEU A 324 11.06 4.45 -12.14
C LEU A 324 11.38 5.82 -12.78
N LYS A 325 12.58 6.00 -13.36
CA LYS A 325 12.93 7.26 -14.04
C LYS A 325 12.12 7.49 -15.31
N GLU A 326 11.77 6.43 -16.03
CA GLU A 326 10.88 6.51 -17.20
C GLU A 326 9.47 6.91 -16.75
N GLU A 327 8.92 6.27 -15.72
CA GLU A 327 7.61 6.59 -15.16
C GLU A 327 7.54 7.92 -14.41
N ILE A 328 8.64 8.56 -14.02
CA ILE A 328 8.57 9.92 -13.46
C ILE A 328 8.38 10.96 -14.56
N ARG A 329 8.83 10.66 -15.78
CA ARG A 329 8.93 11.64 -16.88
C ARG A 329 7.73 11.69 -17.82
N LEU A 330 6.82 10.70 -17.76
CA LEU A 330 5.56 10.74 -18.53
C LEU A 330 4.53 11.62 -17.81
#